data_AF-A0A3C1W6J8-F1
#
_entry.id   AF-A0A3C1W6J8-F1
#
_cell.length_a   1.000
_cell.length_b   1.000
_cell.length_c   1.000
_cell.angle_alpha   90.00
_cell.angle_beta   90.00
_cell.angle_gamma   90.00
#
_symmetry.space_group_name_H-M   'P 1'
#
loop_
_entity.id
_entity.type
_entity.pdbx_description
1 polymer ?
#
loop_
_entity_poly.entity_id
_entity_poly.type
_entity_poly.pdbx_seq_one_letter_code
_entity_poly.pdbx_strand_id
1 'polypeptide(L)'
;YTIHLQSDDTNYFVMDTVDGTVIADDPNCCAERTQAFTITVPGIFPFDNVFGEQGGGEWYDVAISGPGIPGIVALGDTANGSPPVYPIVSK
;
A
#
# COMPACT_ATOMS: atom_id res chain seq x y z
N TYR A 1 -3.78 -10.47 -3.36
CA TYR A 1 -3.42 -9.56 -2.26
C TYR A 1 -4.40 -8.42 -2.23
N THR A 2 -4.47 -7.69 -1.13
CA THR A 2 -5.30 -6.50 -0.97
C THR A 2 -4.47 -5.43 -0.30
N ILE A 3 -4.37 -4.25 -0.92
CA ILE A 3 -3.86 -3.03 -0.26
C ILE A 3 -4.98 -2.43 0.56
N HIS A 4 -4.66 -2.00 1.78
CA HIS A 4 -5.53 -1.26 2.68
C HIS A 4 -4.87 0.09 2.94
N LEU A 5 -5.60 1.17 2.68
CA LEU A 5 -5.18 2.53 2.96
C LEU A 5 -6.16 3.17 3.92
N GLN A 6 -5.63 4.00 4.80
CA GLN A 6 -6.43 4.95 5.57
C GLN A 6 -5.56 6.17 5.86
N SER A 7 -6.17 7.33 5.94
CA SER A 7 -5.46 8.57 6.21
C SER A 7 -6.36 9.62 6.80
N ASP A 8 -5.71 10.66 7.31
CA ASP A 8 -6.26 11.96 7.65
C ASP A 8 -5.15 12.98 7.30
N ASP A 9 -5.19 13.73 6.19
CA ASP A 9 -6.33 13.94 5.28
C ASP A 9 -6.37 13.02 4.03
N THR A 10 -5.24 12.79 3.35
CA THR A 10 -5.25 12.12 2.03
C THR A 10 -4.09 11.16 1.82
N ASN A 11 -4.35 10.04 1.13
CA ASN A 11 -3.31 9.08 0.76
C ASN A 11 -3.62 8.40 -0.58
N TYR A 12 -2.61 8.34 -1.45
CA TYR A 12 -2.71 7.77 -2.79
C TYR A 12 -1.59 6.75 -3.00
N PHE A 13 -1.98 5.49 -3.22
CA PHE A 13 -1.07 4.39 -3.53
C PHE A 13 -1.24 3.98 -4.99
N VAL A 14 -0.12 3.86 -5.70
CA VAL A 14 -0.07 3.30 -7.05
C VAL A 14 1.07 2.32 -7.18
N MET A 15 0.82 1.15 -7.75
CA MET A 15 1.83 0.13 -7.99
C MET A 15 1.67 -0.46 -9.39
N ASP A 16 2.77 -0.57 -10.12
CA ASP A 16 2.79 -1.15 -11.45
C ASP A 16 3.12 -2.65 -11.39
N THR A 17 2.16 -3.48 -11.81
CA THR A 17 2.34 -4.94 -11.90
C THR A 17 2.36 -5.41 -13.35
N VAL A 18 2.76 -6.66 -13.57
CA VAL A 18 2.64 -7.31 -14.89
C VAL A 18 1.18 -7.46 -15.34
N ASP A 19 0.25 -7.48 -14.39
CA ASP A 19 -1.19 -7.66 -14.62
C ASP A 19 -1.94 -6.31 -14.75
N GLY A 20 -1.22 -5.19 -14.64
CA GLY A 20 -1.75 -3.82 -14.70
C GLY A 20 -1.42 -2.98 -13.48
N THR A 21 -1.89 -1.74 -13.49
CA THR A 21 -1.69 -0.79 -12.39
C THR A 21 -2.71 -1.01 -11.28
N VAL A 22 -2.23 -1.09 -10.04
CA VAL A 22 -3.03 -1.18 -8.82
C VAL A 22 -3.12 0.22 -8.22
N ILE A 23 -4.33 0.72 -7.99
CA ILE A 23 -4.57 2.05 -7.41
C ILE A 23 -5.47 1.92 -6.19
N ALA A 24 -5.05 2.46 -5.06
CA ALA A 24 -5.89 2.69 -3.90
C ALA A 24 -5.81 4.17 -3.54
N ASP A 25 -6.97 4.79 -3.31
CA ASP A 25 -7.09 6.23 -3.09
C ASP A 25 -8.03 6.51 -1.92
N ASP A 26 -7.50 7.24 -0.94
CA ASP A 26 -8.20 7.88 0.17
C ASP A 26 -8.10 9.41 0.02
N PRO A 27 -9.00 10.06 -0.75
CA PRO A 27 -8.82 11.44 -1.18
C PRO A 27 -9.28 12.48 -0.15
N ASN A 28 -9.88 12.07 0.95
CA ASN A 28 -10.50 12.99 1.90
C ASN A 28 -10.73 12.42 3.30
N CYS A 29 -9.99 11.38 3.68
CA CYS A 29 -10.17 10.68 4.95
C CYS A 29 -11.59 10.07 5.07
N CYS A 30 -11.94 9.32 6.12
CA CYS A 30 -11.15 8.74 7.20
C CYS A 30 -11.51 7.24 7.27
N ALA A 31 -12.01 6.68 6.18
CA ALA A 31 -12.51 5.33 6.10
C ALA A 31 -11.47 4.46 5.39
N GLU A 32 -11.33 3.22 5.84
CA GLU A 32 -10.46 2.26 5.16
C GLU A 32 -10.87 2.13 3.67
N ARG A 33 -9.87 2.25 2.81
CA ARG A 33 -9.94 2.05 1.37
C ARG A 33 -9.20 0.77 1.05
N THR A 34 -9.84 -0.12 0.31
CA THR A 34 -9.22 -1.40 -0.05
C THR A 34 -9.16 -1.59 -1.55
N GLN A 35 -8.05 -2.13 -2.03
CA GLN A 35 -7.87 -2.49 -3.43
C GLN A 35 -7.31 -3.91 -3.53
N ALA A 36 -8.14 -4.84 -3.99
CA ALA A 36 -7.72 -6.21 -4.29
C ALA A 36 -6.96 -6.26 -5.63
N PHE A 37 -5.94 -7.11 -5.70
CA PHE A 37 -5.16 -7.36 -6.91
C PHE A 37 -4.56 -8.77 -6.92
N THR A 38 -4.13 -9.21 -8.10
CA THR A 38 -3.47 -10.50 -8.33
C THR A 38 -2.01 -10.26 -8.71
N ILE A 39 -1.13 -11.19 -8.35
CA ILE A 39 0.23 -11.28 -8.86
C ILE A 39 0.32 -12.63 -9.56
N THR A 40 0.32 -12.64 -10.90
CA THR A 40 0.40 -13.89 -11.68
C THR A 40 1.85 -14.37 -11.87
N VAL A 41 2.82 -13.46 -11.78
CA VAL A 41 4.26 -13.74 -11.92
C VAL A 41 5.02 -13.12 -10.74
N PRO A 42 5.86 -13.88 -10.01
CA PRO A 42 6.73 -13.31 -8.98
C PRO A 42 7.68 -12.25 -9.55
N GLY A 43 7.86 -11.12 -8.86
CA GLY A 43 8.70 -10.03 -9.34
C GLY A 43 8.86 -8.89 -8.33
N ILE A 44 9.59 -7.85 -8.74
CA ILE A 44 9.68 -6.56 -8.04
C ILE A 44 8.77 -5.58 -8.78
N PHE A 45 7.85 -4.98 -8.04
CA PHE A 45 6.86 -4.05 -8.56
C PHE A 45 7.11 -2.67 -7.95
N PRO A 46 7.46 -1.66 -8.76
CA PRO A 46 7.61 -0.31 -8.26
C PRO A 46 6.24 0.22 -7.81
N PHE A 47 6.25 1.03 -6.75
CA PHE A 47 5.07 1.71 -6.27
C PHE A 47 5.43 3.09 -5.73
N ASP A 48 4.44 3.97 -5.74
CA ASP A 48 4.47 5.25 -5.06
C ASP A 48 3.36 5.27 -4.00
N ASN A 49 3.65 5.89 -2.85
CA ASN A 49 2.65 6.25 -1.87
C ASN A 49 2.79 7.74 -1.56
N VAL A 50 1.76 8.52 -1.89
CA VAL A 50 1.75 9.97 -1.74
C VAL A 50 0.72 10.35 -0.70
N PHE A 51 1.19 10.96 0.38
CA PHE A 51 0.37 11.49 1.46
C PHE A 51 0.33 13.02 1.41
N GLY A 52 -0.82 13.61 1.75
CA GLY A 52 -1.00 15.06 1.81
C GLY A 52 -1.86 15.49 2.99
N GLU A 53 -1.41 16.53 3.69
CA GLU A 53 -2.07 17.16 4.86
C GLU A 53 -2.62 18.54 4.46
N GLN A 54 -3.82 18.84 4.94
CA GLN A 54 -4.61 20.03 4.62
C GLN A 54 -4.88 20.90 5.86
N GLY A 55 -4.55 20.40 7.06
CA GLY A 55 -4.48 21.16 8.31
C GLY A 55 -4.98 20.35 9.51
N GLY A 56 -4.18 20.31 10.60
CA GLY A 56 -4.62 19.75 11.88
C GLY A 56 -3.69 18.65 12.38
N GLY A 57 -4.28 17.49 12.72
CA GLY A 57 -3.54 16.28 13.08
C GLY A 57 -3.42 15.37 11.87
N GLU A 58 -2.31 14.67 11.74
CA GLU A 58 -1.96 13.95 10.51
C GLU A 58 -1.57 12.51 10.81
N TRP A 59 -2.01 11.59 9.95
CA TRP A 59 -1.54 10.22 9.91
C TRP A 59 -1.94 9.51 8.61
N TYR A 60 -1.23 8.43 8.30
CA TYR A 60 -1.58 7.50 7.23
C TYR A 60 -1.18 6.07 7.59
N ASP A 61 -1.95 5.12 7.06
CA ASP A 61 -1.67 3.69 7.09
C ASP A 61 -1.58 3.14 5.67
N VAL A 62 -0.57 2.29 5.44
CA VAL A 62 -0.42 1.47 4.24
C VAL A 62 -0.22 0.02 4.67
N ALA A 63 -1.25 -0.79 4.50
CA ALA A 63 -1.26 -2.18 4.92
C ALA A 63 -1.59 -3.13 3.77
N ILE A 64 -1.29 -4.42 3.98
CA ILE A 64 -1.50 -5.48 3.01
C ILE A 64 -2.04 -6.73 3.69
N SER A 65 -2.93 -7.43 2.99
CA SER A 65 -3.34 -8.79 3.31
C SER A 65 -3.31 -9.69 2.08
N GLY A 66 -3.33 -11.01 2.28
CA GLY A 66 -3.33 -11.97 1.17
C GLY A 66 -2.68 -13.31 1.51
N PRO A 67 -2.35 -14.10 0.47
CA PRO A 67 -1.73 -15.41 0.64
C PRO A 67 -0.46 -15.35 1.49
N GLY A 68 -0.39 -16.19 2.52
CA GLY A 68 0.76 -16.26 3.44
C GLY A 68 0.80 -15.18 4.51
N ILE A 69 -0.16 -14.25 4.55
CA ILE A 69 -0.25 -13.19 5.57
C ILE A 69 -1.34 -13.56 6.57
N PRO A 70 -1.06 -13.69 7.88
CA PRO A 70 -2.05 -14.10 8.89
C PRO A 70 -3.25 -13.16 9.06
N GLY A 71 -3.14 -11.90 8.61
CA GLY A 71 -4.16 -10.87 8.73
C GLY A 71 -3.85 -9.64 7.89
N ILE A 72 -4.21 -8.45 8.39
CA ILE A 72 -3.79 -7.17 7.83
C ILE A 72 -2.52 -6.75 8.56
N VAL A 73 -1.44 -6.49 7.80
CA VAL A 73 -0.12 -6.13 8.35
C VAL A 73 0.45 -4.93 7.60
N ALA A 74 1.40 -4.22 8.18
CA ALA A 74 2.06 -3.12 7.48
C ALA A 74 2.76 -3.60 6.19
N LEU A 75 2.71 -2.79 5.13
CA LEU A 75 3.44 -3.10 3.90
C LEU A 75 4.95 -3.11 4.19
N GLY A 76 5.63 -4.24 3.90
CA GLY A 76 7.04 -4.45 4.23
C GLY A 76 7.31 -5.14 5.57
N ASP A 77 6.29 -5.40 6.41
CA ASP A 77 6.44 -6.19 7.64
C ASP A 77 6.65 -7.68 7.36
N THR A 78 7.88 -8.02 7.00
CA THR A 78 8.28 -9.39 6.64
C THR A 78 8.19 -10.37 7.81
N ALA A 79 8.28 -9.89 9.05
CA ALA A 79 8.12 -10.73 10.24
C ALA A 79 6.69 -11.29 10.35
N ASN A 80 5.70 -10.58 9.80
CA ASN A 80 4.30 -10.99 9.76
C ASN A 80 3.82 -11.40 8.35
N GLY A 81 4.75 -11.76 7.45
CA GLY A 81 4.46 -12.37 6.14
C GLY A 81 4.23 -11.39 5.00
N SER A 82 4.32 -10.08 5.24
CA SER A 82 4.26 -9.07 4.18
C SER A 82 5.40 -9.27 3.16
N PRO A 83 5.18 -9.04 1.85
CA PRO A 83 6.27 -8.95 0.89
C PRO A 83 7.30 -7.89 1.29
N PRO A 84 8.61 -8.12 1.05
CA PRO A 84 9.63 -7.14 1.36
C PRO A 84 9.48 -5.88 0.50
N VAL A 85 9.65 -4.71 1.11
CA VAL A 85 9.78 -3.42 0.42
C VAL A 85 11.25 -3.05 0.34
N TYR A 86 11.70 -2.68 -0.86
CA TYR A 86 13.08 -2.28 -1.10
C TYR A 86 13.16 -0.77 -1.33
N PRO A 87 13.94 -0.02 -0.54
CA PRO A 87 14.13 1.41 -0.79
C PRO A 87 14.88 1.63 -2.10
N ILE A 88 14.47 2.64 -2.86
CA ILE A 88 15.25 3.13 -4.00
C ILE A 88 16.46 3.86 -3.45
N VAL A 89 17.61 3.19 -3.48
CA VAL A 89 18.90 3.80 -3.11
C VAL A 89 19.57 4.37 -4.36
N SER A 90 20.02 5.63 -4.30
CA SER A 90 20.89 6.16 -5.35
C SER A 90 22.23 5.43 -5.31
N LYS A 91 22.77 5.08 -6.47
CA LYS A 91 24.14 4.56 -6.59
C LYS A 91 25.18 5.63 -6.26
#